data_AF-A0AA88V2M1-F1
#
_entry.id   AF-A0AA88V2M1-F1
#
_cell.length_a   1.000
_cell.length_b   1.000
_cell.length_c   1.000
_cell.angle_alpha   90.00
_cell.angle_beta   90.00
_cell.angle_gamma   90.00
#
_symmetry.space_group_name_H-M   'P 1'
#
loop_
_entity.id
_entity.type
_entity.pdbx_description
1 polymer ?
#
loop_
_entity_poly.entity_id
_entity_poly.type
_entity_poly.pdbx_seq_one_letter_code
_entity_poly.pdbx_strand_id
1 'polypeptide(L)'
;ARKEKEARAAEGGWTVVVHHKGRKIIADTESGIVVGSVVQAAVMDKMDKKKSKEVELDFYRFQKKGGQEEWYSKFEQDKQRIQQLRAARKFRPY
;
A
#
# COMPACT_ATOMS: atom_id res chain seq x y z
N ALA A 1 39.39 3.32 38.15
CA ALA A 1 38.25 4.24 38.29
C ALA A 1 36.85 3.59 38.10
N ARG A 2 36.59 2.77 37.06
CA ARG A 2 35.23 2.20 36.82
C ARG A 2 34.84 1.07 37.79
N LYS A 3 35.76 0.14 38.07
CA LYS A 3 35.55 -1.02 38.95
C LYS A 3 35.28 -0.64 40.41
N GLU A 4 35.90 0.44 40.90
CA GLU A 4 35.74 0.94 42.27
C GLU A 4 34.35 1.56 42.50
N LYS A 5 33.78 2.20 41.47
CA LYS A 5 32.41 2.73 41.50
C LYS A 5 31.36 1.63 41.47
N GLU A 6 31.62 0.54 40.76
CA GLU A 6 30.73 -0.63 40.69
C GLU A 6 30.68 -1.39 42.02
N ALA A 7 31.83 -1.54 42.70
CA ALA A 7 31.90 -2.17 44.02
C ALA A 7 31.09 -1.38 45.08
N ARG A 8 31.23 -0.05 45.08
CA ARG A 8 30.53 0.83 46.04
C ARG A 8 29.02 0.88 45.80
N ALA A 9 28.56 0.69 44.55
CA ALA A 9 27.14 0.61 44.23
C ALA A 9 26.52 -0.72 44.69
N ALA A 10 27.26 -1.83 44.58
CA ALA A 10 26.82 -3.15 45.02
C ALA A 10 26.67 -3.24 46.56
N GLU A 11 27.56 -2.61 47.32
CA GLU A 11 27.46 -2.54 48.80
C GLU A 11 26.20 -1.79 49.29
N GLY A 12 25.72 -0.80 48.52
CA GLY A 12 24.49 -0.07 48.81
C GLY A 12 23.20 -0.77 48.37
N GLY A 13 23.27 -2.00 47.85
CA GLY A 13 22.12 -2.76 47.37
C GLY A 13 21.60 -2.34 45.98
N TRP A 14 22.35 -1.54 45.22
CA TRP A 14 21.96 -1.11 43.87
C TRP A 14 22.74 -1.89 42.81
N THR A 15 22.04 -2.51 41.86
CA THR A 15 22.67 -3.18 40.71
C THR A 15 22.96 -2.17 39.60
N VAL A 16 24.21 -2.14 39.13
CA VAL A 16 24.62 -1.26 38.03
C VAL A 16 24.06 -1.81 36.71
N VAL A 17 23.13 -1.09 36.09
CA VAL A 17 22.59 -1.43 34.77
C VAL A 17 23.65 -1.16 33.71
N VAL A 18 24.23 -2.23 33.17
CA VAL A 18 25.14 -2.14 32.02
C VAL A 18 24.31 -2.15 30.75
N HIS A 19 24.28 -1.01 30.04
CA HIS A 19 23.67 -0.97 28.72
C HIS A 19 24.55 -1.73 27.72
N HIS A 20 24.08 -2.88 27.22
CA HIS A 20 24.69 -3.53 26.08
C HIS A 20 24.56 -2.62 24.85
N LYS A 21 25.69 -2.23 24.26
CA LYS A 21 25.66 -1.50 22.99
C LYS A 21 25.08 -2.44 21.93
N GLY A 22 23.94 -2.06 21.35
CA GLY A 22 23.28 -2.86 20.31
C GLY A 22 24.21 -3.15 19.12
N ARG A 23 23.88 -4.19 18.36
CA ARG A 23 24.61 -4.55 17.14
C ARG A 23 24.64 -3.34 16.19
N LYS A 24 25.81 -3.07 15.61
CA LYS A 24 25.95 -2.07 14.55
C LYS A 24 25.11 -2.53 13.35
N ILE A 25 24.04 -1.80 13.06
CA ILE A 25 23.27 -2.00 11.84
C ILE A 25 24.02 -1.31 10.71
N ILE A 26 24.40 -2.08 9.70
CA ILE A 26 24.93 -1.52 8.45
C ILE A 26 23.71 -1.23 7.56
N ALA A 27 23.49 0.04 7.28
CA ALA A 27 22.51 0.50 6.29
C ALA A 27 23.29 0.92 5.04
N ASP A 28 22.80 0.51 3.89
CA ASP A 28 23.36 0.91 2.59
C ASP A 28 23.09 2.41 2.35
N THR A 29 24.12 3.15 1.92
CA THR A 29 24.09 4.62 1.84
C THR A 29 23.21 5.14 0.71
N GLU A 30 22.97 4.34 -0.32
CA GLU A 30 22.15 4.74 -1.48
C GLU A 30 20.66 4.44 -1.27
N SER A 31 20.34 3.34 -0.58
CA SER A 31 18.97 2.86 -0.43
C SER A 31 18.37 3.09 0.97
N GLY A 32 19.21 3.36 1.99
CA GLY A 32 18.77 3.53 3.37
C GLY A 32 18.17 2.27 4.01
N ILE A 33 18.20 1.13 3.31
CA ILE A 33 17.59 -0.12 3.76
C ILE A 33 18.54 -0.84 4.71
N VAL A 34 18.00 -1.24 5.86
CA VAL A 34 18.69 -2.05 6.87
C VAL A 34 18.78 -3.50 6.38
N VAL A 35 19.95 -3.88 5.82
CA VAL A 35 20.17 -5.23 5.26
C VAL A 35 20.40 -6.29 6.36
N GLY A 36 20.71 -5.88 7.59
CA GLY A 36 21.24 -6.76 8.64
C GLY A 36 20.27 -7.66 9.41
N SER A 37 18.95 -7.62 9.16
CA SER A 37 18.00 -8.47 9.92
C SER A 37 16.66 -8.78 9.24
N VAL A 38 16.44 -8.36 7.99
CA VAL A 38 15.22 -8.72 7.26
C VAL A 38 15.61 -9.75 6.21
N VAL A 39 15.48 -11.03 6.55
CA VAL A 39 15.56 -12.10 5.54
C VAL A 39 14.37 -11.89 4.62
N GLN A 40 14.61 -11.50 3.37
CA GLN A 40 13.54 -11.24 2.39
C GLN A 40 12.54 -12.40 2.31
N ALA A 41 13.04 -13.63 2.42
CA ALA A 41 12.21 -14.84 2.48
C ALA A 41 11.20 -14.82 3.65
N ALA A 42 11.57 -14.34 4.83
CA ALA A 42 10.66 -14.25 5.98
C ALA A 42 9.59 -13.14 5.82
N VAL A 43 9.85 -12.13 4.98
CA VAL A 43 8.85 -11.12 4.61
C VAL A 43 7.88 -11.67 3.59
N MET A 44 8.38 -12.37 2.57
CA MET A 44 7.57 -13.07 1.58
C MET A 44 6.66 -14.12 2.25
N ASP A 45 7.22 -14.95 3.13
CA ASP A 45 6.46 -15.92 3.94
C ASP A 45 5.33 -15.26 4.75
N LYS A 46 5.54 -14.04 5.27
CA LYS A 46 4.53 -13.28 6.02
C LYS A 46 3.49 -12.63 5.12
N MET A 47 3.82 -12.35 3.86
CA MET A 47 2.86 -11.89 2.85
C MET A 47 2.01 -13.06 2.36
N ASP A 48 2.61 -14.23 2.14
CA ASP A 48 1.92 -15.44 1.68
C ASP A 48 1.01 -16.05 2.75
N LYS A 49 1.39 -15.95 4.03
CA LYS A 49 0.57 -16.42 5.17
C LYS A 49 -0.63 -15.51 5.49
N LYS A 50 -0.71 -14.31 4.89
CA LYS A 50 -1.92 -13.50 4.97
C LYS A 50 -2.94 -14.06 3.99
N LYS A 51 -3.97 -14.74 4.50
CA LYS A 51 -5.18 -15.03 3.72
C LYS A 51 -5.66 -13.68 3.16
N SER A 52 -5.78 -13.57 1.85
CA SER A 52 -6.34 -12.38 1.21
C SER A 52 -7.71 -12.12 1.82
N LYS A 53 -7.86 -11.00 2.54
CA LYS A 53 -9.17 -10.45 2.92
C LYS A 53 -9.83 -9.82 1.69
N GLU A 54 -9.80 -10.53 0.56
CA GLU A 54 -10.53 -10.17 -0.66
C GLU A 54 -11.93 -10.79 -0.63
N VAL A 55 -12.26 -11.55 0.43
CA VAL A 55 -13.62 -12.02 0.69
C VAL A 55 -14.42 -10.89 1.34
N GLU A 56 -14.70 -9.82 0.60
CA GLU A 56 -15.92 -9.00 0.78
C GLU A 56 -16.13 -7.91 -0.29
N LEU A 57 -15.27 -7.76 -1.31
CA LEU A 57 -15.53 -6.78 -2.37
C LEU A 57 -16.74 -7.15 -3.25
N ASP A 58 -17.11 -8.44 -3.26
CA ASP A 58 -18.20 -8.98 -4.06
C ASP A 58 -19.53 -9.17 -3.28
N PHE A 59 -19.58 -8.86 -1.97
CA PHE A 59 -20.75 -9.14 -1.12
C PHE A 59 -22.04 -8.40 -1.54
N TYR A 60 -21.91 -7.28 -2.28
CA TYR A 60 -23.05 -6.50 -2.80
C TYR A 60 -23.05 -6.28 -4.31
N ARG A 61 -22.26 -7.03 -5.08
CA ARG A 61 -22.36 -6.97 -6.53
C ARG A 61 -23.54 -7.82 -7.00
N PHE A 62 -24.74 -7.23 -6.90
CA PHE A 62 -25.90 -7.72 -7.64
C PHE A 62 -25.49 -7.91 -9.10
N GLN A 63 -25.60 -9.13 -9.62
CA GLN A 63 -25.14 -9.54 -10.94
C GLN A 63 -25.99 -8.87 -12.03
N LYS A 64 -25.79 -7.57 -12.27
CA LYS A 64 -26.38 -6.85 -13.41
C LYS A 64 -25.53 -7.14 -14.64
N LYS A 65 -25.89 -8.17 -15.39
CA LYS A 65 -25.58 -8.28 -16.82
C LYS A 65 -26.89 -8.53 -17.55
N GLY A 66 -27.27 -7.62 -18.45
CA GLY A 66 -28.39 -7.86 -19.36
C GLY A 66 -29.24 -6.66 -19.78
N GLY A 67 -28.79 -5.40 -19.64
CA GLY A 67 -29.64 -4.27 -20.04
C GLY A 67 -28.96 -2.96 -20.42
N GLN A 68 -27.62 -2.89 -20.50
CA GLN A 68 -26.92 -1.64 -20.87
C GLN A 68 -26.37 -1.65 -22.30
N GLU A 69 -26.16 -2.81 -22.91
CA GLU A 69 -25.49 -2.92 -24.23
C GLU A 69 -26.31 -2.32 -25.39
N GLU A 70 -27.63 -2.46 -25.33
CA GLU A 70 -28.54 -1.89 -26.34
C GLU A 70 -28.51 -0.35 -26.35
N TRP A 71 -28.41 0.26 -25.17
CA TRP A 71 -28.39 1.71 -25.03
C TRP A 71 -27.09 2.32 -25.55
N TYR A 72 -25.95 1.64 -25.36
CA TYR A 72 -24.68 2.09 -25.91
C TYR A 72 -24.69 2.08 -27.45
N SER A 73 -25.20 1.01 -28.05
CA SER A 73 -25.31 0.91 -29.51
C SER A 73 -26.22 1.99 -30.09
N LYS A 74 -27.39 2.22 -29.47
CA LYS A 74 -28.33 3.26 -29.88
C LYS A 74 -27.75 4.67 -29.70
N PHE A 75 -27.01 4.90 -28.61
CA PHE A 75 -26.35 6.18 -28.34
C PHE A 75 -25.34 6.54 -29.42
N GLU A 76 -24.52 5.58 -29.86
CA GLU A 76 -23.50 5.83 -30.88
C GLU A 76 -24.15 6.11 -32.25
N GLN A 77 -25.25 5.43 -32.58
CA GLN A 77 -26.06 5.72 -33.77
C GLN A 77 -26.66 7.14 -33.71
N ASP A 78 -27.29 7.51 -32.59
CA ASP A 78 -27.90 8.82 -32.41
C ASP A 78 -26.86 9.95 -32.44
N LYS A 79 -25.66 9.71 -31.91
CA LYS A 79 -24.53 10.65 -31.98
C LYS A 79 -24.14 10.96 -33.43
N GLN A 80 -24.03 9.94 -34.28
CA GLN A 80 -23.75 10.13 -35.71
C GLN A 80 -24.90 10.87 -36.42
N ARG A 81 -26.15 10.49 -36.15
CA ARG A 81 -27.33 11.15 -36.72
C ARG A 81 -27.40 12.63 -36.34
N ILE A 82 -27.16 12.95 -35.07
CA ILE A 82 -27.16 14.34 -34.58
C ILE A 82 -26.02 15.14 -35.22
N GLN A 83 -24.84 14.56 -35.43
CA GLN A 83 -23.75 15.23 -36.14
C GLN A 83 -24.14 15.58 -37.58
N GLN A 84 -24.76 14.66 -38.31
CA GLN A 84 -25.27 14.92 -39.66
C GLN A 84 -26.33 16.04 -39.65
N LEU A 85 -27.27 16.01 -38.70
CA LEU A 85 -28.28 17.05 -38.55
C LEU A 85 -27.66 18.41 -38.20
N ARG A 86 -26.64 18.45 -37.35
CA ARG A 86 -25.90 19.68 -37.02
C ARG A 86 -25.18 20.24 -38.23
N ALA A 87 -24.56 19.39 -39.04
CA ALA A 87 -23.88 19.81 -40.27
C ALA A 87 -24.86 20.33 -41.34
N ALA A 88 -26.01 19.66 -41.49
CA ALA A 88 -27.07 20.07 -42.43
C ALA A 88 -27.85 21.30 -41.94
N ARG A 89 -27.82 21.58 -40.63
CA ARG A 89 -28.52 22.72 -40.04
C ARG A 89 -27.83 24.00 -40.48
N LYS A 90 -28.59 24.87 -41.16
CA LYS A 90 -28.22 26.25 -41.50
C LYS A 90 -28.32 27.17 -40.27
N PHE A 91 -27.60 26.83 -39.21
CA PHE A 91 -27.62 27.62 -37.98
C PHE A 91 -27.00 28.99 -38.25
N ARG A 92 -27.76 30.05 -37.94
CA ARG A 92 -27.29 31.42 -37.94
C ARG A 92 -27.29 31.91 -36.49
N PRO A 93 -26.14 31.91 -35.81
CA PRO A 93 -26.02 32.63 -34.57
C PRO A 93 -26.00 34.12 -34.95
N TYR A 94 -26.95 34.87 -34.39
CA TYR A 94 -27.24 36.30 -34.67
C TYR A 94 -28.10 36.56 -35.92
#